data_AF-A0AAW2MYF2-F1
#
_entry.id   AF-A0AAW2MYF2-F1
#
_cell.length_a   1.000
_cell.length_b   1.000
_cell.length_c   1.000
_cell.angle_alpha   90.00
_cell.angle_beta   90.00
_cell.angle_gamma   90.00
#
_symmetry.space_group_name_H-M   'P 1'
#
loop_
_entity.id
_entity.type
_entity.pdbx_description
1 polymer ?
#
loop_
_entity_poly.entity_id
_entity_poly.type
_entity_poly.pdbx_seq_one_letter_code
_entity_poly.pdbx_strand_id
1 'polypeptide(L)'
;MIPSFGDSGSDVPVETQVLLLEGVEKTGVHDDDAGTPSSEGTLILAKHKGTFSHVEDKKVPPHLDWFGWCTWDVFYTRVDPQGIREGLKRFVYMWHALVGYWGGLHPNHEPLKKYKPKIDCGVDGVKVDIQNVVEALGSGYGGRVMLTKKYQEALEESVLKNFKDNNLICSMSQNTDFFYSSKKSPVARVSEDYMPHVPAIQTSHVAAVAFNSFFQGEIAAVDWDMFQSDHVTADFHAAARALGGCAVYVSDKPGEHDFKILKKLVLPDGSILRARYAGRPTRDCLFNDPVTDGKSLLKIWNMNKFSGVLGVFNCQGAGSWNTKIDVGDFKRDTHQDLPLSALRPVSGHISPLDVESLGNVASETWTGHCANYGENFRFSPIGLLDMYNSGGAVESLKHTDDSSGCSVLIQARGYGRFGAYSSTKPRACFVDMTEAAFTYSPDDGLLTVTLPGSAANTSPVLTMQS
;
A
#
# COMPACT_ATOMS: atom_id res chain seq x y z
N MET A 1 0.36 24.68 1.51
CA MET A 1 -1.03 24.30 1.84
C MET A 1 -0.97 22.87 2.32
N ILE A 2 -1.11 22.66 3.63
CA ILE A 2 -1.37 21.33 4.20
C ILE A 2 -2.71 20.87 3.60
N PRO A 3 -2.90 19.60 3.21
CA PRO A 3 -4.24 19.08 2.97
C PRO A 3 -5.05 19.24 4.26
N SER A 4 -5.76 20.36 4.38
CA SER A 4 -6.60 20.70 5.52
C SER A 4 -7.93 20.00 5.32
N PHE A 5 -8.09 18.85 5.98
CA PHE A 5 -9.39 18.21 6.13
C PHE A 5 -9.88 18.51 7.55
N GLY A 6 -10.76 19.51 7.64
CA GLY A 6 -11.68 19.91 8.73
C GLY A 6 -11.37 19.61 10.20
N ASP A 7 -11.82 20.49 11.10
CA ASP A 7 -11.74 20.34 12.57
C ASP A 7 -12.60 19.17 13.13
N SER A 8 -13.29 18.45 12.25
CA SER A 8 -13.95 17.17 12.48
C SER A 8 -14.31 16.54 11.11
N GLY A 9 -14.52 15.21 11.06
CA GLY A 9 -15.02 14.49 9.88
C GLY A 9 -16.49 14.80 9.51
N SER A 10 -16.98 16.01 9.82
CA SER A 10 -18.27 16.50 9.34
C SER A 10 -18.10 16.92 7.88
N ASP A 11 -18.73 16.17 6.98
CA ASP A 11 -18.71 16.31 5.52
C ASP A 11 -17.40 15.83 4.87
N VAL A 12 -17.26 14.50 4.73
CA VAL A 12 -16.21 13.88 3.89
C VAL A 12 -16.67 13.90 2.43
N PRO A 13 -16.09 14.77 1.55
CA PRO A 13 -16.31 14.68 0.12
C PRO A 13 -15.74 13.35 -0.41
N VAL A 14 -16.01 13.01 -1.66
CA VAL A 14 -15.45 11.80 -2.31
C VAL A 14 -13.90 11.82 -2.31
N GLU A 15 -13.33 13.02 -2.20
CA GLU A 15 -11.91 13.25 -2.02
C GLU A 15 -11.46 12.80 -0.61
N THR A 16 -10.55 11.82 -0.57
CA THR A 16 -10.08 11.11 0.62
C THR A 16 -9.52 12.04 1.70
N GLN A 17 -9.92 11.82 2.96
CA GLN A 17 -9.25 12.44 4.12
C GLN A 17 -8.23 11.45 4.68
N VAL A 18 -6.98 11.87 4.89
CA VAL A 18 -5.94 11.06 5.52
C VAL A 18 -5.61 11.63 6.90
N LEU A 19 -5.58 10.75 7.89
CA LEU A 19 -5.31 10.99 9.29
C LEU A 19 -4.05 10.22 9.67
N LEU A 20 -3.07 10.90 10.26
CA LEU A 20 -1.82 10.27 10.69
C LEU A 20 -1.92 10.00 12.19
N LEU A 21 -1.62 8.77 12.60
CA LEU A 21 -1.53 8.35 14.00
C LEU A 21 -0.03 8.18 14.30
N GLU A 22 0.50 8.33 15.52
CA GLU A 22 1.93 8.01 15.75
C GLU A 22 2.19 7.03 16.90
N GLY A 23 2.48 5.76 16.64
CA GLY A 23 2.92 4.79 17.66
C GLY A 23 4.44 4.67 17.80
N VAL A 24 5.00 5.22 18.87
CA VAL A 24 6.38 4.91 19.31
C VAL A 24 6.34 3.72 20.27
N GLU A 25 7.00 2.63 19.88
CA GLU A 25 7.25 1.49 20.74
C GLU A 25 8.16 1.92 21.91
N LYS A 26 7.69 1.78 23.16
CA LYS A 26 8.51 2.06 24.33
C LYS A 26 9.71 1.12 24.33
N THR A 27 10.89 1.72 24.36
CA THR A 27 12.21 1.08 24.44
C THR A 27 12.23 -0.21 25.26
N GLY A 28 12.58 -1.31 24.60
CA GLY A 28 13.44 -2.36 25.15
C GLY A 28 12.83 -3.31 26.17
N VAL A 29 11.82 -4.09 25.78
CA VAL A 29 11.61 -5.48 26.28
C VAL A 29 10.94 -6.28 25.15
N HIS A 30 11.72 -7.15 24.50
CA HIS A 30 11.36 -8.21 23.54
C HIS A 30 10.51 -7.86 22.30
N ASP A 31 10.91 -8.40 21.15
CA ASP A 31 10.19 -8.46 19.87
C ASP A 31 8.87 -9.26 19.98
N ASP A 32 8.01 -8.94 20.94
CA ASP A 32 6.65 -9.48 20.98
C ASP A 32 5.77 -8.51 20.19
N ASP A 33 5.91 -8.58 18.86
CA ASP A 33 4.94 -8.07 17.88
C ASP A 33 3.60 -8.72 18.28
N ALA A 34 2.81 -8.02 19.09
CA ALA A 34 1.49 -8.48 19.50
C ALA A 34 0.61 -8.40 18.26
N GLY A 35 0.75 -9.40 17.39
CA GLY A 35 -0.01 -9.51 16.17
C GLY A 35 -1.49 -9.43 16.50
N THR A 36 -2.25 -8.80 15.62
CA THR A 36 -3.72 -8.78 15.71
C THR A 36 -4.24 -10.21 16.00
N PRO A 37 -5.37 -10.41 16.70
CA PRO A 37 -5.90 -11.76 16.93
C PRO A 37 -6.09 -12.60 15.65
N SER A 38 -6.29 -11.96 14.49
CA SER A 38 -6.29 -12.61 13.17
C SER A 38 -4.92 -13.15 12.74
N SER A 39 -3.84 -12.45 13.07
CA SER A 39 -2.47 -12.85 12.78
C SER A 39 -2.07 -14.05 13.65
N GLU A 40 -2.33 -14.01 14.96
CA GLU A 40 -2.08 -15.14 15.87
C GLU A 40 -2.83 -16.41 15.41
N GLY A 41 -4.11 -16.26 15.03
CA GLY A 41 -4.90 -17.35 14.48
C GLY A 41 -4.31 -17.95 13.20
N THR A 42 -3.79 -17.11 12.30
CA THR A 42 -3.18 -17.56 11.04
C THR A 42 -1.83 -18.24 11.28
N LEU A 43 -1.01 -17.75 12.20
CA LEU A 43 0.24 -18.38 12.63
C LEU A 43 0.01 -19.78 13.21
N ILE A 44 -0.98 -19.92 14.10
CA ILE A 44 -1.37 -21.23 14.66
C ILE A 44 -1.81 -22.17 13.55
N LEU A 45 -2.62 -21.69 12.61
CA LEU A 45 -3.12 -22.47 11.49
C LEU A 45 -1.97 -22.90 10.55
N ALA A 46 -1.03 -22.01 10.23
CA ALA A 46 0.14 -22.30 9.41
C ALA A 46 1.00 -23.40 10.04
N LYS A 47 1.28 -23.30 11.35
CA LYS A 47 2.01 -24.32 12.11
C LYS A 47 1.28 -25.66 12.14
N HIS A 48 -0.04 -25.65 12.32
CA HIS A 48 -0.83 -26.88 12.37
C HIS A 48 -0.92 -27.58 11.01
N LYS A 49 -1.08 -26.82 9.92
CA LYS A 49 -1.27 -27.38 8.57
C LYS A 49 0.06 -27.74 7.90
N GLY A 50 1.10 -26.92 8.07
CA GLY A 50 2.41 -27.10 7.44
C GLY A 50 2.40 -27.01 5.90
N THR A 51 1.30 -26.54 5.30
CA THR A 51 1.12 -26.45 3.84
C THR A 51 1.24 -25.04 3.29
N PHE A 52 1.20 -24.01 4.14
CA PHE A 52 1.46 -22.61 3.81
C PHE A 52 2.27 -21.97 4.94
N SER A 53 2.74 -20.74 4.71
CA SER A 53 3.49 -19.95 5.70
C SER A 53 2.81 -18.60 5.91
N HIS A 54 2.95 -18.06 7.12
CA HIS A 54 2.55 -16.69 7.44
C HIS A 54 3.39 -15.70 6.64
N VAL A 55 2.87 -14.49 6.39
CA VAL A 55 3.56 -13.45 5.61
C VAL A 55 4.95 -13.10 6.18
N GLU A 56 5.09 -13.12 7.51
CA GLU A 56 6.35 -12.80 8.21
C GLU A 56 7.45 -13.83 7.96
N ASP A 57 7.09 -15.08 7.66
CA ASP A 57 8.03 -16.15 7.32
C ASP A 57 8.50 -16.08 5.86
N LYS A 58 7.98 -15.12 5.07
CA LYS A 58 8.27 -14.99 3.64
C LYS A 58 9.25 -13.85 3.38
N LYS A 59 10.13 -14.05 2.39
CA LYS A 59 11.03 -12.98 1.91
C LYS A 59 10.20 -11.88 1.25
N VAL A 60 10.22 -10.69 1.85
CA VAL A 60 9.65 -9.48 1.25
C VAL A 60 10.48 -9.09 0.02
N PRO A 61 9.89 -9.03 -1.18
CA PRO A 61 10.63 -8.75 -2.39
C PRO A 61 10.87 -7.23 -2.53
N PRO A 62 12.07 -6.79 -3.00
CA PRO A 62 12.44 -5.38 -3.05
C PRO A 62 11.45 -4.52 -3.84
N HIS A 63 10.85 -5.03 -4.91
CA HIS A 63 9.96 -4.25 -5.78
C HIS A 63 8.76 -3.64 -5.05
N LEU A 64 8.37 -4.15 -3.87
CA LEU A 64 7.30 -3.56 -3.07
C LEU A 64 7.65 -2.15 -2.58
N ASP A 65 8.94 -1.85 -2.38
CA ASP A 65 9.41 -0.56 -1.87
C ASP A 65 9.73 0.46 -2.97
N TRP A 66 9.49 0.10 -4.23
CA TRP A 66 9.79 0.93 -5.38
C TRP A 66 8.59 1.16 -6.27
N PHE A 67 8.53 2.36 -6.84
CA PHE A 67 7.48 2.71 -7.77
C PHE A 67 7.63 1.94 -9.09
N GLY A 68 6.52 1.35 -9.54
CA GLY A 68 6.47 0.59 -10.77
C GLY A 68 5.56 1.17 -11.84
N TRP A 69 5.60 0.56 -13.01
CA TRP A 69 4.64 0.80 -14.10
C TRP A 69 4.23 -0.52 -14.74
N CYS A 70 2.92 -0.71 -14.94
CA CYS A 70 2.34 -1.89 -15.57
C CYS A 70 1.84 -1.56 -16.97
N THR A 71 2.24 -2.38 -17.94
CA THR A 71 1.90 -2.22 -19.36
C THR A 71 0.47 -2.61 -19.72
N TRP A 72 -0.27 -3.30 -18.82
CA TRP A 72 -1.55 -3.95 -19.14
C TRP A 72 -2.63 -2.96 -19.58
N ASP A 73 -2.97 -1.93 -18.80
CA ASP A 73 -4.05 -1.02 -19.19
C ASP A 73 -3.66 -0.09 -20.36
N VAL A 74 -2.34 0.08 -20.61
CA VAL A 74 -1.82 0.89 -21.73
C VAL A 74 -1.97 0.15 -23.04
N PHE A 75 -1.52 -1.10 -23.09
CA PHE A 75 -1.35 -1.83 -24.34
C PHE A 75 -2.31 -3.02 -24.47
N TYR A 76 -2.85 -3.53 -23.37
CA TYR A 76 -3.53 -4.82 -23.27
C TYR A 76 -2.70 -5.90 -24.00
N THR A 77 -3.26 -6.48 -25.06
CA THR A 77 -2.61 -7.52 -25.87
C THR A 77 -1.71 -6.97 -26.98
N ARG A 78 -1.64 -5.64 -27.16
CA ARG A 78 -0.91 -4.95 -28.25
C ARG A 78 0.42 -4.35 -27.79
N VAL A 79 1.11 -5.05 -26.90
CA VAL A 79 2.40 -4.59 -26.38
C VAL A 79 3.48 -4.74 -27.45
N ASP A 80 4.26 -3.69 -27.66
CA ASP A 80 5.36 -3.69 -28.63
C ASP A 80 6.70 -3.25 -28.00
N PRO A 81 7.85 -3.61 -28.60
CA PRO A 81 9.16 -3.28 -28.06
C PRO A 81 9.46 -1.77 -27.94
N GLN A 82 8.87 -0.93 -28.80
CA GLN A 82 9.06 0.52 -28.72
C GLN A 82 8.30 1.08 -27.50
N GLY A 83 7.04 0.69 -27.32
CA GLY A 83 6.25 1.07 -26.13
C GLY A 83 6.92 0.66 -24.81
N ILE A 84 7.52 -0.53 -24.77
CA ILE A 84 8.32 -0.99 -23.63
C ILE A 84 9.54 -0.10 -23.40
N ARG A 85 10.32 0.21 -24.45
CA ARG A 85 11.51 1.06 -24.33
C ARG A 85 11.18 2.48 -23.88
N GLU A 86 10.02 3.01 -24.27
CA GLU A 86 9.55 4.33 -23.85
C GLU A 86 9.17 4.36 -22.37
N GLY A 87 8.52 3.30 -21.88
CA GLY A 87 8.25 3.12 -20.45
C GLY A 87 9.52 2.97 -19.61
N LEU A 88 10.46 2.11 -20.03
CA LEU A 88 11.73 1.88 -19.32
C LEU A 88 12.60 3.13 -19.16
N LYS A 89 12.42 4.15 -20.01
CA LYS A 89 13.11 5.45 -19.84
C LYS A 89 12.57 6.29 -18.68
N ARG A 90 11.41 5.94 -18.13
CA ARG A 90 10.64 6.77 -17.20
C ARG A 90 10.42 6.14 -15.83
N PHE A 91 10.53 4.82 -15.70
CA PHE A 91 10.19 4.08 -14.48
C PHE A 91 11.32 3.22 -13.96
N VAL A 92 11.35 3.03 -12.63
CA VAL A 92 12.36 2.22 -11.94
C VAL A 92 12.06 0.73 -12.05
N TYR A 93 10.80 0.34 -11.87
CA TYR A 93 10.32 -1.03 -12.10
C TYR A 93 9.24 -1.06 -13.19
N MET A 94 9.23 -2.12 -13.99
CA MET A 94 8.22 -2.34 -15.00
C MET A 94 7.64 -3.74 -14.87
N TRP A 95 6.32 -3.82 -14.66
CA TRP A 95 5.55 -5.04 -14.75
C TRP A 95 5.01 -5.20 -16.16
N HIS A 96 5.47 -6.25 -16.82
CA HIS A 96 4.86 -6.69 -18.06
C HIS A 96 4.01 -7.91 -17.77
N ALA A 97 2.68 -7.74 -17.89
CA ALA A 97 1.77 -8.86 -17.94
C ALA A 97 1.96 -9.53 -19.30
N LEU A 98 2.83 -10.53 -19.33
CA LEU A 98 2.79 -11.53 -20.38
C LEU A 98 1.44 -12.22 -20.22
N VAL A 99 0.48 -11.91 -21.10
CA VAL A 99 -0.81 -12.61 -21.19
C VAL A 99 -0.54 -14.11 -20.96
N GLY A 100 -1.29 -14.73 -20.05
CA GLY A 100 -1.23 -16.16 -19.70
C GLY A 100 -1.50 -17.14 -20.86
N TYR A 101 -1.26 -16.74 -22.11
CA TYR A 101 -1.32 -17.56 -23.32
C TYR A 101 0.01 -18.24 -23.67
N TRP A 102 1.04 -18.09 -22.85
CA TRP A 102 2.18 -19.00 -22.88
C TRP A 102 2.02 -19.94 -21.69
N GLY A 103 1.24 -21.01 -21.88
CA GLY A 103 1.35 -22.18 -21.01
C GLY A 103 2.84 -22.46 -20.86
N GLY A 104 3.35 -22.28 -19.63
CA GLY A 104 4.78 -22.13 -19.37
C GLY A 104 5.59 -23.15 -20.14
N LEU A 105 6.37 -22.67 -21.12
CA LEU A 105 7.22 -23.54 -21.91
C LEU A 105 8.39 -23.95 -21.01
N HIS A 106 8.29 -25.14 -20.42
CA HIS A 106 9.40 -25.70 -19.66
C HIS A 106 10.60 -25.88 -20.61
N PRO A 107 11.73 -25.18 -20.42
CA PRO A 107 12.82 -25.11 -21.41
C PRO A 107 13.43 -26.48 -21.74
N ASN A 108 13.21 -27.47 -20.87
CA ASN A 108 13.67 -28.86 -21.06
C ASN A 108 12.58 -29.81 -21.59
N HIS A 109 11.39 -29.34 -21.96
CA HIS A 109 10.38 -30.17 -22.61
C HIS A 109 10.89 -30.64 -23.98
N GLU A 110 10.74 -31.92 -24.30
CA GLU A 110 11.37 -32.58 -25.48
C GLU A 110 11.27 -31.78 -26.81
N PRO A 111 10.10 -31.25 -27.21
CA PRO A 111 9.95 -30.47 -28.44
C PRO A 111 10.77 -29.18 -28.49
N LEU A 112 11.18 -28.66 -27.32
CA LEU A 112 11.83 -27.36 -27.15
C LEU A 112 13.36 -27.45 -27.03
N LYS A 113 13.89 -28.61 -26.64
CA LYS A 113 15.34 -28.83 -26.48
C LYS A 113 16.14 -28.43 -27.71
N LYS A 114 15.59 -28.66 -28.92
CA LYS A 114 16.23 -28.31 -30.21
C LYS A 114 16.43 -26.80 -30.42
N TYR A 115 15.63 -25.97 -29.76
CA TYR A 115 15.74 -24.51 -29.86
C TYR A 115 16.70 -23.92 -28.83
N LYS A 116 17.21 -24.72 -27.87
CA LYS A 116 18.08 -24.29 -26.76
C LYS A 116 17.56 -23.02 -26.07
N PRO A 117 16.30 -22.98 -25.63
CA PRO A 117 15.73 -21.77 -25.05
C PRO A 117 16.50 -21.39 -23.79
N LYS A 118 17.06 -20.18 -23.79
CA LYS A 118 17.67 -19.54 -22.63
C LYS A 118 16.74 -18.39 -22.23
N ILE A 119 16.38 -18.29 -20.96
CA ILE A 119 15.84 -17.04 -20.42
C ILE A 119 17.02 -16.07 -20.44
N ASP A 120 17.08 -15.24 -21.47
CA ASP A 120 18.18 -14.30 -21.75
C ASP A 120 17.62 -12.88 -21.94
N CYS A 121 16.91 -12.42 -20.93
CA CYS A 121 16.51 -11.03 -20.77
C CYS A 121 16.72 -10.72 -19.30
N GLY A 122 17.34 -9.58 -18.98
CA GLY A 122 17.55 -9.12 -17.60
C GLY A 122 16.23 -8.79 -16.90
N VAL A 123 15.42 -9.82 -16.66
CA VAL A 123 14.12 -9.79 -16.01
C VAL A 123 14.34 -10.16 -14.55
N ASP A 124 13.92 -9.27 -13.66
CA ASP A 124 14.17 -9.41 -12.24
C ASP A 124 13.04 -10.13 -11.49
N GLY A 125 11.90 -10.38 -12.14
CA GLY A 125 10.71 -11.00 -11.55
C GLY A 125 9.62 -11.38 -12.55
N VAL A 126 8.51 -11.93 -12.03
CA VAL A 126 7.38 -12.40 -12.83
C VAL A 126 6.04 -12.15 -12.12
N LYS A 127 5.03 -11.65 -12.86
CA LYS A 127 3.63 -11.71 -12.47
C LYS A 127 3.00 -12.92 -13.15
N VAL A 128 2.43 -13.84 -12.38
CA VAL A 128 1.82 -15.08 -12.91
C VAL A 128 0.32 -15.03 -12.71
N ASP A 129 -0.40 -15.02 -13.84
CA ASP A 129 -1.84 -14.77 -13.88
C ASP A 129 -2.69 -16.03 -14.02
N ILE A 130 -4.01 -15.88 -13.85
CA ILE A 130 -5.02 -16.92 -14.09
C ILE A 130 -4.78 -18.18 -13.22
N GLN A 131 -4.18 -18.04 -12.03
CA GLN A 131 -3.81 -19.21 -11.21
C GLN A 131 -5.03 -20.02 -10.73
N ASN A 132 -6.17 -19.36 -10.50
CA ASN A 132 -7.40 -20.01 -10.10
C ASN A 132 -7.95 -20.99 -11.15
N VAL A 133 -7.53 -20.92 -12.43
CA VAL A 133 -7.98 -21.88 -13.46
C VAL A 133 -7.63 -23.33 -13.10
N VAL A 134 -6.58 -23.52 -12.29
CA VAL A 134 -6.15 -24.85 -11.82
C VAL A 134 -7.28 -25.58 -11.10
N GLU A 135 -8.19 -24.85 -10.45
CA GLU A 135 -9.38 -25.41 -9.81
C GLU A 135 -10.26 -26.19 -10.80
N ALA A 136 -10.46 -25.66 -12.01
CA ALA A 136 -11.28 -26.28 -13.04
C ALA A 136 -10.59 -27.47 -13.74
N LEU A 137 -9.29 -27.64 -13.56
CA LEU A 137 -8.47 -28.65 -14.25
C LEU A 137 -8.16 -29.89 -13.39
N GLY A 138 -8.66 -29.96 -12.15
CA GLY A 138 -8.31 -31.01 -11.20
C GLY A 138 -8.80 -32.43 -11.55
N SER A 139 -9.77 -32.56 -12.46
CA SER A 139 -10.34 -33.87 -12.84
C SER A 139 -9.29 -34.75 -13.51
N GLY A 140 -9.11 -35.98 -13.02
CA GLY A 140 -8.07 -36.91 -13.50
C GLY A 140 -6.65 -36.64 -12.95
N TYR A 141 -6.43 -35.55 -12.21
CA TYR A 141 -5.12 -35.15 -11.67
C TYR A 141 -5.07 -35.12 -10.13
N GLY A 142 -5.98 -35.84 -9.46
CA GLY A 142 -6.04 -35.90 -7.99
C GLY A 142 -6.94 -34.85 -7.34
N GLY A 143 -7.72 -34.12 -8.14
CA GLY A 143 -8.64 -33.07 -7.67
C GLY A 143 -7.94 -31.71 -7.51
N ARG A 144 -8.76 -30.65 -7.38
CA ARG A 144 -8.28 -29.25 -7.31
C ARG A 144 -7.22 -29.03 -6.24
N VAL A 145 -7.43 -29.57 -5.04
CA VAL A 145 -6.52 -29.35 -3.90
C VAL A 145 -5.11 -29.88 -4.17
N MET A 146 -5.00 -31.15 -4.60
CA MET A 146 -3.71 -31.78 -4.89
C MET A 146 -3.01 -31.15 -6.08
N LEU A 147 -3.78 -30.76 -7.11
CA LEU A 147 -3.21 -30.12 -8.30
C LEU A 147 -2.71 -28.70 -7.98
N THR A 148 -3.49 -27.89 -7.27
CA THR A 148 -3.08 -26.54 -6.84
C THR A 148 -1.84 -26.61 -5.96
N LYS A 149 -1.76 -27.55 -5.01
CA LYS A 149 -0.58 -27.74 -4.18
C LYS A 149 0.68 -28.02 -5.01
N LYS A 150 0.61 -28.97 -5.95
CA LYS A 150 1.75 -29.29 -6.84
C LYS A 150 2.12 -28.13 -7.76
N TYR A 151 1.13 -27.40 -8.26
CA TYR A 151 1.34 -26.21 -9.08
C TYR A 151 2.09 -25.13 -8.29
N GLN A 152 1.66 -24.84 -7.06
CA GLN A 152 2.30 -23.85 -6.19
C GLN A 152 3.73 -24.26 -5.81
N GLU A 153 3.95 -25.53 -5.42
CA GLU A 153 5.29 -26.05 -5.13
C GLU A 153 6.23 -25.86 -6.34
N ALA A 154 5.79 -26.24 -7.54
CA ALA A 154 6.59 -26.09 -8.76
C ALA A 154 6.83 -24.62 -9.15
N LEU A 155 5.83 -23.75 -8.99
CA LEU A 155 5.94 -22.31 -9.24
C LEU A 155 6.97 -21.68 -8.31
N GLU A 156 6.86 -21.91 -7.00
CA GLU A 156 7.74 -21.36 -5.99
C GLU A 156 9.18 -21.85 -6.15
N GLU A 157 9.39 -23.16 -6.43
CA GLU A 157 10.72 -23.70 -6.72
C GLU A 157 11.35 -23.08 -7.97
N SER A 158 10.55 -22.89 -9.03
CA SER A 158 11.01 -22.23 -10.25
C SER A 158 11.40 -20.78 -9.98
N VAL A 159 10.57 -20.03 -9.25
CA VAL A 159 10.85 -18.62 -8.96
C VAL A 159 12.11 -18.49 -8.13
N LEU A 160 12.26 -19.26 -7.05
CA LEU A 160 13.47 -19.20 -6.22
C LEU A 160 14.75 -19.57 -6.98
N LYS A 161 14.65 -20.49 -7.94
CA LYS A 161 15.78 -20.89 -8.76
C LYS A 161 16.22 -19.80 -9.74
N ASN A 162 15.27 -19.03 -10.27
CA ASN A 162 15.51 -18.11 -11.38
C ASN A 162 15.58 -16.63 -10.96
N PHE A 163 14.94 -16.24 -9.86
CA PHE A 163 14.86 -14.86 -9.38
C PHE A 163 15.40 -14.76 -7.94
N LYS A 164 16.59 -14.19 -7.78
CA LYS A 164 17.29 -14.06 -6.48
C LYS A 164 16.44 -13.38 -5.41
N ASP A 165 15.61 -12.44 -5.84
CA ASP A 165 14.79 -11.63 -4.94
C ASP A 165 13.36 -12.12 -4.76
N ASN A 166 13.04 -13.30 -5.30
CA ASN A 166 11.70 -13.87 -5.22
C ASN A 166 10.63 -12.86 -5.69
N ASN A 167 10.92 -12.09 -6.74
CA ASN A 167 10.00 -11.09 -7.28
C ASN A 167 8.85 -11.77 -8.03
N LEU A 168 7.95 -12.42 -7.30
CA LEU A 168 6.74 -13.07 -7.81
C LEU A 168 5.51 -12.30 -7.33
N ILE A 169 4.63 -11.96 -8.27
CA ILE A 169 3.26 -11.53 -8.00
C ILE A 169 2.32 -12.65 -8.47
N CYS A 170 1.59 -13.26 -7.53
CA CYS A 170 0.53 -14.20 -7.84
C CYS A 170 -0.76 -13.46 -8.15
N SER A 171 -1.27 -13.59 -9.37
CA SER A 171 -2.47 -12.90 -9.86
C SER A 171 -3.59 -13.89 -10.15
N MET A 172 -4.82 -13.44 -9.94
CA MET A 172 -6.03 -14.27 -9.99
C MET A 172 -5.88 -15.58 -9.21
N SER A 173 -5.32 -15.50 -8.00
CA SER A 173 -4.99 -16.64 -7.14
C SER A 173 -5.84 -16.70 -5.87
N GLN A 174 -6.98 -15.99 -5.82
CA GLN A 174 -7.74 -15.73 -4.58
C GLN A 174 -8.65 -16.90 -4.12
N ASN A 175 -8.21 -18.15 -4.28
CA ASN A 175 -8.93 -19.32 -3.76
C ASN A 175 -8.25 -19.89 -2.50
N THR A 176 -8.99 -20.65 -1.72
CA THR A 176 -8.49 -21.23 -0.46
C THR A 176 -7.41 -22.29 -0.68
N ASP A 177 -7.41 -22.97 -1.83
CA ASP A 177 -6.38 -23.96 -2.16
C ASP A 177 -5.01 -23.28 -2.37
N PHE A 178 -4.98 -22.11 -2.99
CA PHE A 178 -3.79 -21.29 -3.16
C PHE A 178 -3.27 -20.83 -1.79
N PHE A 179 -4.14 -20.19 -1.00
CA PHE A 179 -3.76 -19.66 0.31
C PHE A 179 -3.15 -20.74 1.21
N TYR A 180 -3.78 -21.91 1.28
CA TYR A 180 -3.30 -23.03 2.09
C TYR A 180 -2.19 -23.86 1.44
N SER A 181 -1.71 -23.49 0.25
CA SER A 181 -0.56 -24.11 -0.42
C SER A 181 0.63 -23.16 -0.62
N SER A 182 0.48 -21.88 -0.25
CA SER A 182 1.46 -20.83 -0.51
C SER A 182 2.51 -20.74 0.60
N LYS A 183 3.69 -21.36 0.39
CA LYS A 183 4.78 -21.33 1.37
C LYS A 183 5.74 -20.17 1.15
N LYS A 184 5.99 -19.80 -0.10
CA LYS A 184 7.06 -18.88 -0.47
C LYS A 184 6.61 -17.78 -1.42
N SER A 185 5.43 -17.89 -2.01
CA SER A 185 4.87 -16.85 -2.86
C SER A 185 4.69 -15.57 -2.03
N PRO A 186 5.43 -14.49 -2.34
CA PRO A 186 5.55 -13.38 -1.42
C PRO A 186 4.49 -12.31 -1.63
N VAL A 187 3.95 -12.17 -2.84
CA VAL A 187 2.96 -11.15 -3.19
C VAL A 187 1.78 -11.81 -3.89
N ALA A 188 0.57 -11.43 -3.53
CA ALA A 188 -0.65 -11.89 -4.19
C ALA A 188 -1.66 -10.77 -4.40
N ARG A 189 -2.30 -10.74 -5.59
CA ARG A 189 -3.44 -9.87 -5.90
C ARG A 189 -4.59 -10.18 -4.96
N VAL A 190 -5.22 -9.16 -4.38
CA VAL A 190 -6.29 -9.36 -3.38
C VAL A 190 -7.71 -9.07 -3.90
N SER A 191 -7.86 -8.65 -5.15
CA SER A 191 -9.17 -8.38 -5.77
C SER A 191 -9.17 -8.67 -7.27
N GLU A 192 -10.35 -8.50 -7.88
CA GLU A 192 -10.51 -8.25 -9.32
C GLU A 192 -9.65 -7.07 -9.80
N ASP A 193 -9.54 -6.93 -11.12
CA ASP A 193 -8.75 -5.86 -11.74
C ASP A 193 -9.27 -4.46 -11.42
N TYR A 194 -8.35 -3.51 -11.31
CA TYR A 194 -8.64 -2.10 -11.51
C TYR A 194 -9.10 -1.89 -12.96
N MET A 195 -10.28 -1.30 -13.13
CA MET A 195 -10.86 -1.06 -14.46
C MET A 195 -11.14 0.45 -14.62
N PRO A 196 -10.22 1.24 -15.19
CA PRO A 196 -10.36 2.70 -15.27
C PRO A 196 -11.63 3.12 -16.02
N HIS A 197 -12.07 2.32 -16.99
CA HIS A 197 -13.24 2.60 -17.82
C HIS A 197 -14.57 2.12 -17.23
N VAL A 198 -14.57 1.63 -15.99
CA VAL A 198 -15.78 1.20 -15.28
C VAL A 198 -15.94 2.06 -14.03
N PRO A 199 -16.61 3.23 -14.13
CA PRO A 199 -16.76 4.13 -12.99
C PRO A 199 -17.45 3.46 -11.80
N ALA A 200 -18.34 2.50 -12.07
CA ALA A 200 -19.09 1.77 -11.05
C ALA A 200 -18.26 0.79 -10.19
N ILE A 201 -16.97 0.58 -10.49
CA ILE A 201 -16.10 -0.31 -9.72
C ILE A 201 -15.04 0.43 -8.90
N GLN A 202 -14.87 1.75 -9.08
CA GLN A 202 -13.73 2.46 -8.48
C GLN A 202 -13.76 2.38 -6.94
N THR A 203 -14.92 2.67 -6.33
CA THR A 203 -15.05 2.63 -4.87
C THR A 203 -15.19 1.22 -4.32
N SER A 204 -15.90 0.32 -5.03
CA SER A 204 -16.01 -1.09 -4.62
C SER A 204 -14.68 -1.83 -4.73
N HIS A 205 -13.80 -1.45 -5.66
CA HIS A 205 -12.44 -1.96 -5.75
C HIS A 205 -11.64 -1.62 -4.48
N VAL A 206 -11.61 -0.35 -4.05
CA VAL A 206 -10.89 0.06 -2.83
C VAL A 206 -11.46 -0.63 -1.59
N ALA A 207 -12.78 -0.78 -1.50
CA ALA A 207 -13.39 -1.57 -0.44
C ALA A 207 -12.95 -3.05 -0.52
N ALA A 208 -13.05 -3.69 -1.68
CA ALA A 208 -12.70 -5.09 -1.86
C ALA A 208 -11.24 -5.37 -1.49
N VAL A 209 -10.28 -4.56 -1.96
CA VAL A 209 -8.86 -4.77 -1.62
C VAL A 209 -8.60 -4.61 -0.12
N ALA A 210 -9.23 -3.65 0.55
CA ALA A 210 -9.07 -3.45 1.98
C ALA A 210 -9.64 -4.63 2.78
N PHE A 211 -10.89 -5.03 2.51
CA PHE A 211 -11.52 -6.16 3.21
C PHE A 211 -10.80 -7.48 2.96
N ASN A 212 -10.41 -7.77 1.71
CA ASN A 212 -9.68 -8.99 1.37
C ASN A 212 -8.28 -9.03 1.99
N SER A 213 -7.65 -7.86 2.16
CA SER A 213 -6.35 -7.73 2.83
C SER A 213 -6.39 -8.14 4.32
N PHE A 214 -7.55 -8.13 4.96
CA PHE A 214 -7.70 -8.57 6.35
C PHE A 214 -7.25 -10.02 6.56
N PHE A 215 -7.59 -10.92 5.64
CA PHE A 215 -7.19 -12.32 5.69
C PHE A 215 -5.97 -12.60 4.81
N GLN A 216 -5.96 -12.10 3.57
CA GLN A 216 -4.90 -12.42 2.60
C GLN A 216 -3.56 -11.80 3.00
N GLY A 217 -3.58 -10.67 3.69
CA GLY A 217 -2.39 -9.99 4.21
C GLY A 217 -1.62 -10.77 5.27
N GLU A 218 -2.23 -11.77 5.91
CA GLU A 218 -1.53 -12.68 6.84
C GLU A 218 -0.77 -13.79 6.10
N ILE A 219 -0.98 -13.95 4.80
CA ILE A 219 -0.40 -15.04 4.00
C ILE A 219 0.63 -14.48 3.02
N ALA A 220 0.38 -13.35 2.38
CA ALA A 220 1.29 -12.72 1.43
C ALA A 220 1.18 -11.20 1.51
N ALA A 221 2.22 -10.48 1.08
CA ALA A 221 2.10 -9.07 0.83
C ALA A 221 1.02 -8.84 -0.23
N VAL A 222 0.17 -7.84 0.02
CA VAL A 222 -1.03 -7.63 -0.79
C VAL A 222 -0.69 -6.80 -2.02
N ASP A 223 -1.23 -7.19 -3.17
CA ASP A 223 -1.20 -6.41 -4.40
C ASP A 223 -2.59 -5.86 -4.69
N TRP A 224 -2.74 -4.55 -4.55
CA TRP A 224 -3.99 -3.80 -4.74
C TRP A 224 -4.20 -3.39 -6.19
N ASP A 225 -3.38 -3.92 -7.09
CA ASP A 225 -3.40 -3.67 -8.52
C ASP A 225 -2.93 -2.27 -8.93
N MET A 226 -2.61 -2.14 -10.22
CA MET A 226 -2.28 -0.85 -10.82
C MET A 226 -3.43 0.17 -10.66
N PHE A 227 -3.14 1.43 -10.92
CA PHE A 227 -4.14 2.48 -11.16
C PHE A 227 -3.61 3.48 -12.20
N GLN A 228 -4.48 4.35 -12.72
CA GLN A 228 -4.06 5.46 -13.58
C GLN A 228 -3.95 6.74 -12.74
N SER A 229 -2.80 7.42 -12.82
CA SER A 229 -2.58 8.71 -12.17
C SER A 229 -3.26 9.87 -12.89
N ASP A 230 -3.46 9.77 -14.21
CA ASP A 230 -4.28 10.72 -14.99
C ASP A 230 -5.73 10.21 -15.10
N HIS A 231 -6.43 10.14 -13.96
CA HIS A 231 -7.80 9.68 -13.88
C HIS A 231 -8.60 10.47 -12.84
N VAL A 232 -9.91 10.62 -13.04
CA VAL A 232 -10.79 11.39 -12.11
C VAL A 232 -10.81 10.81 -10.69
N THR A 233 -10.52 9.51 -10.53
CA THR A 233 -10.40 8.84 -9.23
C THR A 233 -8.95 8.64 -8.77
N ALA A 234 -7.98 9.28 -9.43
CA ALA A 234 -6.56 9.05 -9.17
C ALA A 234 -6.15 9.42 -7.73
N ASP A 235 -6.58 10.57 -7.19
CA ASP A 235 -6.28 10.93 -5.78
C ASP A 235 -6.87 9.89 -4.80
N PHE A 236 -8.07 9.37 -5.08
CA PHE A 236 -8.75 8.35 -4.27
C PHE A 236 -7.96 7.02 -4.26
N HIS A 237 -7.56 6.54 -5.44
CA HIS A 237 -6.75 5.32 -5.56
C HIS A 237 -5.35 5.50 -4.99
N ALA A 238 -4.70 6.64 -5.26
CA ALA A 238 -3.37 6.96 -4.76
C ALA A 238 -3.33 6.94 -3.22
N ALA A 239 -4.26 7.66 -2.57
CA ALA A 239 -4.37 7.67 -1.12
C ALA A 239 -4.61 6.26 -0.55
N ALA A 240 -5.45 5.45 -1.19
CA ALA A 240 -5.67 4.06 -0.80
C ALA A 240 -4.39 3.22 -0.87
N ARG A 241 -3.63 3.31 -1.98
CA ARG A 241 -2.36 2.57 -2.13
C ARG A 241 -1.28 2.99 -1.13
N ALA A 242 -1.26 4.26 -0.73
CA ALA A 242 -0.35 4.74 0.32
C ALA A 242 -0.60 4.04 1.69
N LEU A 243 -1.85 3.64 1.95
CA LEU A 243 -2.27 2.93 3.16
C LEU A 243 -2.20 1.41 3.02
N GLY A 244 -2.17 0.88 1.80
CA GLY A 244 -2.35 -0.55 1.54
C GLY A 244 -1.18 -1.43 1.98
N GLY A 245 0.00 -0.85 2.22
CA GLY A 245 1.24 -1.61 2.41
C GLY A 245 1.57 -2.53 1.24
N CYS A 246 1.04 -2.19 0.08
CA CYS A 246 1.13 -2.91 -1.18
C CYS A 246 2.21 -2.32 -2.09
N ALA A 247 2.47 -3.02 -3.21
CA ALA A 247 3.16 -2.41 -4.34
C ALA A 247 2.41 -1.17 -4.84
N VAL A 248 3.13 -0.15 -5.31
CA VAL A 248 2.55 1.03 -5.96
C VAL A 248 3.09 1.10 -7.37
N TYR A 249 2.21 0.85 -8.34
CA TYR A 249 2.56 0.95 -9.75
C TYR A 249 1.39 1.48 -10.56
N VAL A 250 1.68 2.28 -11.58
CA VAL A 250 0.64 2.87 -12.44
C VAL A 250 0.56 2.21 -13.80
N SER A 251 -0.54 2.44 -14.52
CA SER A 251 -0.77 1.93 -15.87
C SER A 251 -1.17 3.03 -16.85
N ASP A 252 -0.80 4.27 -16.54
CA ASP A 252 -0.93 5.41 -17.45
C ASP A 252 -0.16 5.20 -18.76
N LYS A 253 -0.65 5.80 -19.85
CA LYS A 253 0.15 5.82 -21.07
C LYS A 253 1.41 6.66 -20.87
N PRO A 254 2.55 6.30 -21.49
CA PRO A 254 3.76 7.10 -21.40
C PRO A 254 3.52 8.56 -21.83
N GLY A 255 3.68 9.49 -20.89
CA GLY A 255 3.44 10.93 -21.12
C GLY A 255 2.08 11.44 -20.64
N GLU A 256 1.16 10.56 -20.25
CA GLU A 256 -0.14 10.88 -19.65
C GLU A 256 -0.07 10.61 -18.13
N HIS A 257 0.87 11.22 -17.41
CA HIS A 257 1.04 11.02 -15.96
C HIS A 257 0.69 12.29 -15.19
N ASP A 258 -0.08 12.15 -14.10
CA ASP A 258 -0.23 13.24 -13.13
C ASP A 258 0.91 13.21 -12.10
N PHE A 259 1.98 13.94 -12.41
CA PHE A 259 3.11 14.09 -11.50
C PHE A 259 2.76 14.80 -10.18
N LYS A 260 1.63 15.52 -10.07
CA LYS A 260 1.19 16.09 -8.78
C LYS A 260 0.74 14.99 -7.85
N ILE A 261 0.03 13.99 -8.35
CA ILE A 261 -0.39 12.82 -7.56
C ILE A 261 0.80 11.91 -7.28
N LEU A 262 1.62 11.61 -8.30
CA LEU A 262 2.78 10.72 -8.13
C LEU A 262 3.79 11.26 -7.11
N LYS A 263 4.00 12.57 -7.04
CA LYS A 263 4.88 13.19 -6.04
C LYS A 263 4.38 13.10 -4.60
N LYS A 264 3.10 12.73 -4.38
CA LYS A 264 2.55 12.44 -3.04
C LYS A 264 2.75 10.97 -2.63
N LEU A 265 3.24 10.11 -3.55
CA LEU A 265 3.47 8.67 -3.35
C LEU A 265 4.95 8.28 -3.44
N VAL A 266 5.68 8.91 -4.35
CA VAL A 266 7.00 8.49 -4.80
C VAL A 266 8.04 9.52 -4.40
N LEU A 267 9.10 9.06 -3.72
CA LEU A 267 10.25 9.88 -3.38
C LEU A 267 11.11 10.18 -4.62
N PRO A 268 11.97 11.21 -4.60
CA PRO A 268 12.82 11.56 -5.75
C PRO A 268 13.75 10.44 -6.24
N ASP A 269 14.11 9.49 -5.39
CA ASP A 269 14.91 8.32 -5.76
C ASP A 269 14.09 7.21 -6.46
N GLY A 270 12.76 7.33 -6.48
CA GLY A 270 11.82 6.36 -7.05
C GLY A 270 11.31 5.31 -6.05
N SER A 271 11.76 5.37 -4.80
CA SER A 271 11.22 4.54 -3.72
C SER A 271 9.90 5.12 -3.18
N ILE A 272 9.14 4.29 -2.47
CA ILE A 272 7.88 4.70 -1.86
C ILE A 272 7.95 4.68 -0.32
N LEU A 273 7.00 5.38 0.30
CA LEU A 273 6.76 5.32 1.74
C LEU A 273 5.74 4.21 2.05
N ARG A 274 6.12 2.94 1.79
CA ARG A 274 5.24 1.79 1.99
C ARG A 274 4.97 1.58 3.48
N ALA A 275 3.70 1.43 3.85
CA ALA A 275 3.31 1.02 5.20
C ALA A 275 3.68 -0.46 5.47
N ARG A 276 3.85 -0.82 6.74
CA ARG A 276 4.42 -2.10 7.22
C ARG A 276 3.51 -3.30 6.93
N TYR A 277 2.24 -3.21 7.28
CA TYR A 277 1.29 -4.32 7.20
C TYR A 277 0.42 -4.22 5.95
N ALA A 278 -0.44 -5.19 5.68
CA ALA A 278 -1.52 -5.00 4.72
C ALA A 278 -2.53 -3.99 5.28
N GLY A 279 -2.98 -3.02 4.48
CA GLY A 279 -4.00 -2.05 4.91
C GLY A 279 -5.33 -2.72 5.20
N ARG A 280 -5.96 -2.42 6.35
CA ARG A 280 -7.17 -3.11 6.82
C ARG A 280 -8.29 -2.14 7.17
N PRO A 281 -9.57 -2.54 7.02
CA PRO A 281 -10.67 -1.79 7.58
C PRO A 281 -10.50 -1.64 9.08
N THR A 282 -10.90 -0.50 9.64
CA THR A 282 -11.08 -0.37 11.08
C THR A 282 -12.20 -1.28 11.57
N ARG A 283 -12.21 -1.56 12.88
CA ARG A 283 -13.13 -2.52 13.48
C ARG A 283 -14.60 -2.18 13.25
N ASP A 284 -14.94 -0.90 13.28
CA ASP A 284 -16.31 -0.43 13.04
C ASP A 284 -16.74 -0.57 11.56
N CYS A 285 -15.81 -0.72 10.61
CA CYS A 285 -16.15 -0.96 9.21
C CYS A 285 -16.49 -2.43 8.91
N LEU A 286 -16.01 -3.41 9.71
CA LEU A 286 -16.03 -4.83 9.36
C LEU A 286 -17.42 -5.42 9.06
N PHE A 287 -18.48 -4.88 9.67
CA PHE A 287 -19.86 -5.35 9.51
C PHE A 287 -20.79 -4.32 8.87
N ASN A 288 -20.20 -3.25 8.31
CA ASN A 288 -20.94 -2.20 7.60
C ASN A 288 -20.66 -2.30 6.10
N ASP A 289 -21.59 -1.79 5.29
CA ASP A 289 -21.42 -1.72 3.84
C ASP A 289 -21.02 -0.29 3.45
N PRO A 290 -19.72 -0.01 3.27
CA PRO A 290 -19.26 1.33 2.95
C PRO A 290 -19.53 1.73 1.49
N VAL A 291 -20.10 0.84 0.68
CA VAL A 291 -20.26 1.03 -0.77
C VAL A 291 -21.70 1.35 -1.15
N THR A 292 -22.69 0.69 -0.54
CA THR A 292 -24.10 0.80 -1.00
C THR A 292 -25.13 1.22 0.04
N ASP A 293 -24.80 1.30 1.33
CA ASP A 293 -25.79 1.60 2.37
C ASP A 293 -26.17 3.08 2.51
N GLY A 294 -25.47 3.96 1.79
CA GLY A 294 -25.70 5.41 1.75
C GLY A 294 -25.29 6.17 3.01
N LYS A 295 -24.59 5.56 3.96
CA LYS A 295 -24.25 6.17 5.26
C LYS A 295 -22.92 5.77 5.87
N SER A 296 -22.30 4.66 5.47
CA SER A 296 -21.06 4.18 6.06
C SER A 296 -19.82 4.66 5.30
N LEU A 297 -18.81 5.12 6.03
CA LEU A 297 -17.47 5.41 5.50
C LEU A 297 -16.61 4.15 5.55
N LEU A 298 -15.70 4.00 4.60
CA LEU A 298 -14.61 3.03 4.71
C LEU A 298 -13.42 3.73 5.37
N LYS A 299 -12.93 3.19 6.49
CA LYS A 299 -11.72 3.66 7.14
C LYS A 299 -10.67 2.57 7.04
N ILE A 300 -9.50 2.89 6.51
CA ILE A 300 -8.41 1.94 6.29
C ILE A 300 -7.23 2.39 7.16
N TRP A 301 -6.72 1.51 8.01
CA TRP A 301 -5.56 1.80 8.85
C TRP A 301 -4.37 0.90 8.54
N ASN A 302 -3.17 1.40 8.85
CA ASN A 302 -1.91 0.69 8.76
C ASN A 302 -0.84 1.32 9.68
N MET A 303 0.33 0.70 9.77
CA MET A 303 1.46 1.15 10.58
C MET A 303 2.67 1.46 9.71
N ASN A 304 3.44 2.44 10.14
CA ASN A 304 4.82 2.72 9.76
C ASN A 304 5.75 2.28 10.91
N LYS A 305 7.05 2.53 10.75
CA LYS A 305 8.05 2.14 11.76
C LYS A 305 7.89 2.85 13.11
N PHE A 306 7.48 4.12 13.07
CA PHE A 306 7.30 4.96 14.27
C PHE A 306 5.91 5.55 14.35
N SER A 307 5.06 5.35 13.33
CA SER A 307 3.75 5.98 13.24
C SER A 307 2.68 5.02 12.74
N GLY A 308 1.41 5.40 12.81
CA GLY A 308 0.28 4.82 12.11
C GLY A 308 -0.27 5.75 11.03
N VAL A 309 -1.09 5.21 10.14
CA VAL A 309 -1.76 6.00 9.12
C VAL A 309 -3.17 5.44 8.91
N LEU A 310 -4.15 6.33 8.84
CA LEU A 310 -5.57 6.03 8.69
C LEU A 310 -6.14 6.89 7.56
N GLY A 311 -6.76 6.28 6.56
CA GLY A 311 -7.54 7.01 5.56
C GLY A 311 -9.02 6.81 5.75
N VAL A 312 -9.80 7.86 5.51
CA VAL A 312 -11.27 7.86 5.53
C VAL A 312 -11.76 8.11 4.11
N PHE A 313 -12.51 7.15 3.59
CA PHE A 313 -12.96 7.09 2.21
C PHE A 313 -14.48 7.07 2.15
N ASN A 314 -15.05 7.99 1.39
CA ASN A 314 -16.45 7.91 1.00
C ASN A 314 -16.57 7.01 -0.25
N CYS A 315 -16.92 5.75 -0.03
CA CYS A 315 -17.07 4.76 -1.09
C CYS A 315 -18.51 4.66 -1.64
N GLN A 316 -19.42 5.52 -1.18
CA GLN A 316 -20.85 5.44 -1.46
C GLN A 316 -21.20 5.90 -2.89
N GLY A 317 -22.32 5.39 -3.40
CA GLY A 317 -23.02 5.94 -4.59
C GLY A 317 -22.38 5.65 -5.95
N ALA A 318 -21.08 5.34 -5.99
CA ALA A 318 -20.37 4.94 -7.20
C ALA A 318 -20.33 3.41 -7.35
N GLY A 319 -20.05 2.68 -6.27
CA GLY A 319 -19.74 1.25 -6.31
C GLY A 319 -20.96 0.34 -6.33
N SER A 320 -20.82 -0.85 -6.92
CA SER A 320 -21.77 -1.95 -6.79
C SER A 320 -21.05 -3.24 -6.45
N TRP A 321 -21.62 -4.03 -5.52
CA TRP A 321 -21.16 -5.39 -5.23
C TRP A 321 -21.59 -6.41 -6.29
N ASN A 322 -22.61 -6.07 -7.10
CA ASN A 322 -23.27 -6.99 -8.05
C ASN A 322 -23.04 -6.58 -9.51
N THR A 323 -21.80 -6.31 -9.91
CA THR A 323 -21.48 -6.16 -11.32
C THR A 323 -21.29 -7.54 -11.95
N LYS A 324 -22.35 -8.08 -12.57
CA LYS A 324 -22.15 -9.05 -13.66
C LYS A 324 -21.48 -8.30 -14.80
N ILE A 325 -20.15 -8.31 -14.83
CA ILE A 325 -19.38 -7.71 -15.92
C ILE A 325 -19.47 -8.68 -17.09
N ASP A 326 -20.28 -8.34 -18.09
CA ASP A 326 -20.37 -9.14 -19.31
C ASP A 326 -19.08 -8.92 -20.11
N VAL A 327 -18.20 -9.92 -20.09
CA VAL A 327 -16.83 -9.87 -20.66
C VAL A 327 -16.83 -9.57 -22.17
N GLY A 328 -18.00 -9.65 -22.82
CA GLY A 328 -18.21 -9.36 -24.23
C GLY A 328 -18.44 -7.88 -24.57
N ASP A 329 -18.69 -7.01 -23.60
CA ASP A 329 -19.10 -5.62 -23.82
C ASP A 329 -18.07 -4.61 -23.25
N PHE A 330 -16.78 -4.80 -23.59
CA PHE A 330 -15.74 -3.76 -23.49
C PHE A 330 -16.00 -2.61 -24.47
N LYS A 331 -17.24 -2.09 -24.52
CA LYS A 331 -17.51 -0.81 -25.16
C LYS A 331 -16.83 0.25 -24.31
N ARG A 332 -15.85 0.90 -24.93
CA ARG A 332 -15.18 2.11 -24.44
C ARG A 332 -16.23 3.20 -24.26
N ASP A 333 -16.95 3.20 -23.15
CA ASP A 333 -17.82 4.30 -22.81
C ASP A 333 -16.99 5.30 -21.99
N THR A 334 -16.19 6.08 -22.71
CA THR A 334 -15.22 7.04 -22.15
C THR A 334 -15.87 8.26 -21.49
N HIS A 335 -17.20 8.26 -21.28
CA HIS A 335 -17.95 9.45 -20.83
C HIS A 335 -19.16 9.15 -19.95
N GLN A 336 -19.22 8.02 -19.24
CA GLN A 336 -20.06 8.01 -18.05
C GLN A 336 -19.28 8.71 -16.94
N ASP A 337 -19.33 10.03 -16.97
CA ASP A 337 -19.07 10.85 -15.81
C ASP A 337 -19.81 10.18 -14.65
N LEU A 338 -19.09 9.72 -13.63
CA LEU A 338 -19.69 9.55 -12.32
C LEU A 338 -20.43 10.86 -12.09
N PRO A 339 -21.77 10.88 -11.95
CA PRO A 339 -22.42 12.12 -11.62
C PRO A 339 -22.00 12.40 -10.17
N LEU A 340 -20.86 13.10 -10.01
CA LEU A 340 -20.35 13.57 -8.73
C LEU A 340 -21.45 14.39 -8.02
N SER A 341 -22.37 14.98 -8.80
CA SER A 341 -23.60 15.64 -8.35
C SER A 341 -24.61 14.73 -7.64
N ALA A 342 -24.51 13.41 -7.77
CA ALA A 342 -25.35 12.44 -7.05
C ALA A 342 -24.71 11.91 -5.76
N LEU A 343 -23.42 12.20 -5.54
CA LEU A 343 -22.67 11.75 -4.37
C LEU A 343 -23.00 12.66 -3.20
N ARG A 344 -23.59 12.06 -2.15
CA ARG A 344 -23.94 12.78 -0.93
C ARG A 344 -22.75 12.75 0.02
N PRO A 345 -22.39 13.89 0.64
CA PRO A 345 -21.47 13.88 1.76
C PRO A 345 -21.98 12.94 2.84
N VAL A 346 -21.05 12.17 3.41
CA VAL A 346 -21.31 11.29 4.54
C VAL A 346 -20.45 11.78 5.68
N SER A 347 -21.01 11.74 6.89
CA SER A 347 -20.31 12.08 8.12
C SER A 347 -20.10 10.83 8.95
N GLY A 348 -18.92 10.74 9.56
CA GLY A 348 -18.57 9.67 10.48
C GLY A 348 -17.63 10.20 11.55
N HIS A 349 -17.39 9.38 12.57
CA HIS A 349 -16.44 9.67 13.64
C HIS A 349 -15.46 8.52 13.73
N ILE A 350 -14.24 8.77 14.20
CA ILE A 350 -13.27 7.73 14.52
C ILE A 350 -13.24 7.60 16.04
N SER A 351 -13.44 6.39 16.53
CA SER A 351 -13.30 6.06 17.93
C SER A 351 -11.90 5.52 18.22
N PRO A 352 -11.34 5.77 19.41
CA PRO A 352 -10.15 5.06 19.88
C PRO A 352 -10.31 3.53 19.90
N LEU A 353 -11.56 3.05 19.87
CA LEU A 353 -11.93 1.63 19.77
C LEU A 353 -11.92 1.08 18.34
N ASP A 354 -11.77 1.92 17.31
CA ASP A 354 -11.84 1.51 15.90
C ASP A 354 -10.52 0.90 15.41
N VAL A 355 -9.40 1.39 15.95
CA VAL A 355 -8.04 0.98 15.59
C VAL A 355 -7.35 0.38 16.82
N GLU A 356 -6.68 -0.75 16.64
CA GLU A 356 -5.94 -1.39 17.71
C GLU A 356 -4.86 -0.44 18.26
N SER A 357 -4.71 -0.42 19.58
CA SER A 357 -3.79 0.48 20.32
C SER A 357 -4.09 1.99 20.24
N LEU A 358 -5.03 2.46 19.40
CA LEU A 358 -5.44 3.87 19.38
C LEU A 358 -6.12 4.29 20.69
N GLY A 359 -6.86 3.38 21.33
CA GLY A 359 -7.47 3.53 22.65
C GLY A 359 -6.50 3.87 23.78
N ASN A 360 -5.22 3.52 23.62
CA ASN A 360 -4.23 3.80 24.65
C ASN A 360 -3.85 5.29 24.69
N VAL A 361 -4.28 6.08 23.69
CA VAL A 361 -3.60 7.33 23.32
C VAL A 361 -4.50 8.43 22.77
N ALA A 362 -5.58 8.07 22.11
CA ALA A 362 -6.66 8.98 21.78
C ALA A 362 -7.71 8.88 22.89
N SER A 363 -8.11 10.01 23.47
CA SER A 363 -9.29 10.06 24.33
C SER A 363 -10.56 9.90 23.49
N GLU A 364 -11.67 9.49 24.11
CA GLU A 364 -12.99 9.50 23.45
C GLU A 364 -13.43 10.91 23.02
N THR A 365 -12.78 11.95 23.54
CA THR A 365 -13.01 13.37 23.23
C THR A 365 -12.09 13.91 22.14
N TRP A 366 -11.21 13.08 21.57
CA TRP A 366 -10.32 13.51 20.49
C TRP A 366 -11.12 13.83 19.23
N THR A 367 -10.93 15.05 18.72
CA THR A 367 -11.62 15.61 17.55
C THR A 367 -10.65 16.07 16.45
N GLY A 368 -9.34 15.90 16.66
CA GLY A 368 -8.29 16.51 15.83
C GLY A 368 -7.73 15.65 14.70
N HIS A 369 -6.68 16.16 14.03
CA HIS A 369 -6.05 15.56 12.84
C HIS A 369 -4.94 14.50 13.12
N CYS A 370 -4.44 14.42 14.36
CA CYS A 370 -3.47 13.40 14.76
C CYS A 370 -3.65 13.03 16.24
N ALA A 371 -3.31 11.81 16.61
CA ALA A 371 -3.35 11.33 17.99
C ALA A 371 -1.93 10.89 18.42
N ASN A 372 -1.53 11.33 19.61
CA ASN A 372 -0.17 11.15 20.15
C ASN A 372 -0.16 10.15 21.30
N TYR A 373 0.85 9.26 21.33
CA TYR A 373 0.90 8.15 22.29
C TYR A 373 1.35 8.56 23.71
N GLY A 374 0.48 8.46 24.72
CA GLY A 374 0.83 8.41 26.16
C GLY A 374 0.73 9.73 26.96
N GLU A 375 0.64 9.60 28.30
CA GLU A 375 0.66 10.75 29.21
C GLU A 375 2.05 11.42 29.23
N ASN A 376 2.11 12.74 29.04
CA ASN A 376 3.31 13.61 29.10
C ASN A 376 4.26 13.61 27.87
N PHE A 377 3.76 13.44 26.65
CA PHE A 377 4.60 13.59 25.44
C PHE A 377 4.93 15.05 25.10
N ARG A 378 6.20 15.30 24.77
CA ARG A 378 6.70 16.63 24.37
C ARG A 378 6.91 16.79 22.87
N PHE A 379 6.99 15.68 22.13
CA PHE A 379 7.38 15.68 20.73
C PHE A 379 6.93 14.41 19.99
N SER A 380 6.49 14.55 18.74
CA SER A 380 6.01 13.45 17.90
C SER A 380 6.24 13.78 16.39
N PRO A 381 7.09 13.04 15.64
CA PRO A 381 7.26 13.28 14.20
C PRO A 381 6.05 12.84 13.36
N ILE A 382 5.56 13.76 12.53
CA ILE A 382 4.47 13.50 11.56
C ILE A 382 5.05 13.00 10.22
N GLY A 383 6.24 13.46 9.83
CA GLY A 383 6.92 13.06 8.59
C GLY A 383 6.81 14.08 7.45
N LEU A 384 6.88 13.63 6.19
CA LEU A 384 6.76 14.50 5.02
C LEU A 384 5.30 14.88 4.74
N LEU A 385 4.93 16.12 5.07
CA LEU A 385 3.55 16.63 5.06
C LEU A 385 2.87 16.66 3.68
N ASP A 386 3.66 16.55 2.62
CA ASP A 386 3.18 16.58 1.23
C ASP A 386 2.99 15.15 0.65
N MET A 387 3.21 14.12 1.47
CA MET A 387 3.03 12.71 1.10
C MET A 387 1.74 12.14 1.73
N TYR A 388 1.04 11.24 1.02
CA TYR A 388 -0.14 10.57 1.60
C TYR A 388 0.23 9.75 2.85
N ASN A 389 1.32 8.98 2.80
CA ASN A 389 1.87 8.30 3.96
C ASN A 389 3.07 9.06 4.53
N SER A 390 2.81 10.26 5.05
CA SER A 390 3.82 11.17 5.62
C SER A 390 4.73 10.46 6.63
N GLY A 391 4.15 9.71 7.57
CA GLY A 391 4.87 9.06 8.67
C GLY A 391 5.82 7.96 8.22
N GLY A 392 5.64 7.41 7.02
CA GLY A 392 6.56 6.46 6.42
C GLY A 392 7.94 7.06 6.11
N ALA A 393 8.06 8.40 6.11
CA ALA A 393 9.33 9.08 5.93
C ALA A 393 10.25 9.03 7.16
N VAL A 394 9.75 8.63 8.34
CA VAL A 394 10.57 8.58 9.58
C VAL A 394 11.36 7.28 9.63
N GLU A 395 12.68 7.36 9.50
CA GLU A 395 13.59 6.23 9.35
C GLU A 395 14.23 5.81 10.68
N SER A 396 14.56 6.79 11.51
CA SER A 396 14.93 6.60 12.92
C SER A 396 14.58 7.83 13.76
N LEU A 397 14.35 7.60 15.06
CA LEU A 397 14.09 8.62 16.05
C LEU A 397 14.99 8.35 17.27
N LYS A 398 15.72 9.36 17.73
CA LYS A 398 16.52 9.32 18.95
C LYS A 398 16.22 10.55 19.79
N HIS A 399 16.02 10.34 21.08
CA HIS A 399 15.80 11.39 22.07
C HIS A 399 16.96 11.42 23.05
N THR A 400 17.42 12.61 23.41
CA THR A 400 18.46 12.82 24.42
C THR A 400 18.01 13.95 25.35
N ASP A 401 18.01 13.67 26.65
CA ASP A 401 17.67 14.63 27.70
C ASP A 401 18.85 14.71 28.65
N ASP A 402 19.50 15.87 28.70
CA ASP A 402 20.65 16.12 29.55
C ASP A 402 20.56 17.49 30.24
N SER A 403 21.60 17.84 31.01
CA SER A 403 21.63 19.12 31.74
C SER A 403 21.62 20.37 30.84
N SER A 404 21.80 20.22 29.53
CA SER A 404 21.81 21.30 28.52
C SER A 404 20.48 21.46 27.77
N GLY A 405 19.54 20.52 27.94
CA GLY A 405 18.19 20.55 27.37
C GLY A 405 17.75 19.22 26.77
N CYS A 406 16.59 19.24 26.13
CA CYS A 406 16.08 18.08 25.39
C CYS A 406 16.37 18.25 23.90
N SER A 407 16.88 17.19 23.28
CA SER A 407 17.12 17.12 21.85
C SER A 407 16.50 15.89 21.22
N VAL A 408 15.98 16.07 20.01
CA VAL A 408 15.40 15.01 19.21
C VAL A 408 16.10 14.95 17.87
N LEU A 409 16.62 13.79 17.52
CA LEU A 409 17.29 13.53 16.26
C LEU A 409 16.47 12.54 15.43
N ILE A 410 16.12 12.95 14.21
CA ILE A 410 15.29 12.20 13.27
C ILE A 410 16.08 12.01 11.99
N GLN A 411 16.21 10.75 11.57
CA GLN A 411 16.63 10.46 10.21
C GLN A 411 15.38 10.28 9.36
N ALA A 412 15.25 11.07 8.29
CA ALA A 412 14.09 11.04 7.40
C ALA A 412 14.46 10.54 6.00
N ARG A 413 13.48 9.95 5.29
CA ARG A 413 13.57 9.58 3.88
C ARG A 413 12.92 10.66 3.02
N GLY A 414 13.62 11.10 1.99
CA GLY A 414 13.13 12.13 1.07
C GLY A 414 13.33 13.56 1.59
N TYR A 415 12.75 14.52 0.86
CA TYR A 415 12.97 15.95 1.06
C TYR A 415 11.65 16.72 0.91
N GLY A 416 11.55 17.91 1.48
CA GLY A 416 10.33 18.73 1.44
C GLY A 416 9.91 19.23 2.82
N ARG A 417 8.62 19.55 2.99
CA ARG A 417 8.09 20.02 4.28
C ARG A 417 7.95 18.85 5.24
N PHE A 418 8.76 18.85 6.28
CA PHE A 418 8.69 17.88 7.37
C PHE A 418 7.93 18.48 8.54
N GLY A 419 6.95 17.74 9.06
CA GLY A 419 6.12 18.12 10.18
C GLY A 419 6.40 17.28 11.42
N ALA A 420 6.18 17.91 12.58
CA ALA A 420 6.15 17.23 13.86
C ALA A 420 5.25 17.99 14.84
N TYR A 421 4.64 17.29 15.78
CA TYR A 421 4.05 17.91 16.96
C TYR A 421 5.14 18.19 18.00
N SER A 422 5.07 19.35 18.65
CA SER A 422 5.82 19.64 19.86
C SER A 422 4.96 20.40 20.85
N SER A 423 5.00 20.01 22.13
CA SER A 423 4.23 20.69 23.17
C SER A 423 4.82 22.05 23.56
N THR A 424 6.06 22.33 23.14
CA THR A 424 6.76 23.58 23.40
C THR A 424 7.49 24.02 22.14
N LYS A 425 7.51 25.33 21.89
CA LYS A 425 8.27 25.88 20.77
C LYS A 425 9.76 25.50 20.89
N PRO A 426 10.36 24.83 19.88
CA PRO A 426 11.79 24.54 19.88
C PRO A 426 12.62 25.82 19.92
N ARG A 427 13.80 25.77 20.56
CA ARG A 427 14.78 26.86 20.54
C ARG A 427 15.44 26.97 19.17
N ALA A 428 15.81 25.83 18.58
CA ALA A 428 16.46 25.75 17.28
C ALA A 428 16.18 24.41 16.60
N CYS A 429 16.23 24.41 15.26
CA CYS A 429 16.20 23.21 14.42
C CYS A 429 17.45 23.21 13.54
N PHE A 430 17.99 22.03 13.26
CA PHE A 430 19.13 21.83 12.39
C PHE A 430 18.82 20.73 11.38
N VAL A 431 19.22 20.91 10.12
CA VAL A 431 19.20 19.86 9.12
C VAL A 431 20.63 19.61 8.67
N ASP A 432 21.10 18.36 8.82
CA ASP A 432 22.48 17.95 8.53
C ASP A 432 23.51 18.87 9.21
N MET A 433 23.29 19.13 10.50
CA MET A 433 24.10 20.01 11.37
C MET A 433 24.09 21.50 10.98
N THR A 434 23.31 21.90 9.98
CA THR A 434 23.14 23.31 9.58
C THR A 434 21.85 23.85 10.18
N GLU A 435 21.90 25.01 10.84
CA GLU A 435 20.72 25.64 11.43
C GLU A 435 19.66 25.91 10.35
N ALA A 436 18.42 25.52 10.63
CA ALA A 436 17.31 25.55 9.69
C ALA A 436 16.17 26.41 10.25
N ALA A 437 15.60 27.24 9.37
CA ALA A 437 14.38 27.97 9.69
C ALA A 437 13.20 27.00 9.89
N PHE A 438 12.34 27.31 10.85
CA PHE A 438 11.15 26.52 11.16
C PHE A 438 9.95 27.42 11.47
N THR A 439 8.75 26.88 11.31
CA THR A 439 7.50 27.49 11.77
C THR A 439 6.93 26.67 12.91
N TYR A 440 6.36 27.31 13.93
CA TYR A 440 5.70 26.65 15.05
C TYR A 440 4.37 27.32 15.35
N SER A 441 3.31 26.53 15.43
CA SER A 441 1.98 26.96 15.82
C SER A 441 1.73 26.62 17.29
N PRO A 442 1.48 27.62 18.15
CA PRO A 442 1.21 27.38 19.57
C PRO A 442 -0.17 26.79 19.85
N ASP A 443 -1.10 26.87 18.89
CA ASP A 443 -2.49 26.44 19.07
C ASP A 443 -2.63 24.92 18.97
N ASP A 444 -1.88 24.30 18.05
CA ASP A 444 -1.92 22.86 17.77
C ASP A 444 -0.56 22.17 17.98
N GLY A 445 0.49 22.92 18.32
CA GLY A 445 1.85 22.41 18.52
C GLY A 445 2.56 22.01 17.22
N LEU A 446 2.03 22.35 16.04
CA LEU A 446 2.62 21.95 14.77
C LEU A 446 3.92 22.71 14.50
N LEU A 447 5.02 21.95 14.46
CA LEU A 447 6.31 22.37 13.94
C LEU A 447 6.44 21.96 12.47
N THR A 448 6.96 22.85 11.63
CA THR A 448 7.35 22.53 10.25
C THR A 448 8.77 23.01 9.95
N VAL A 449 9.57 22.12 9.37
CA VAL A 449 10.95 22.38 8.91
C VAL A 449 11.06 21.94 7.46
N THR A 450 11.81 22.66 6.62
CA THR A 450 12.06 22.22 5.24
C THR A 450 13.35 21.39 5.19
N LEU A 451 13.24 20.15 4.74
CA LEU A 451 14.38 19.28 4.44
C LEU A 451 14.86 19.56 3.01
N PRO A 452 16.07 20.11 2.81
CA PRO A 452 16.58 20.46 1.49
C PRO A 452 16.94 19.20 0.70
N GLY A 453 16.71 19.24 -0.62
CA GLY A 453 17.17 18.18 -1.51
C GLY A 453 18.69 18.11 -1.59
N SER A 454 19.27 16.94 -1.36
CA SER A 454 20.71 16.69 -1.55
C SER A 454 20.96 16.06 -2.92
N ALA A 455 22.02 16.51 -3.61
CA ALA A 455 22.48 15.86 -4.84
C ALA A 455 23.03 14.44 -4.62
N ALA A 456 23.31 14.07 -3.36
CA ALA A 456 23.91 12.79 -2.99
C ALA A 456 22.89 11.69 -2.61
N ASN A 457 21.57 11.94 -2.72
CA ASN A 457 20.51 11.02 -2.29
C ASN A 457 20.71 10.48 -0.85
N THR A 458 21.25 11.30 0.05
CA THR A 458 21.42 10.95 1.46
C THR A 458 20.15 11.24 2.25
N SER A 459 19.78 10.36 3.17
CA SER A 459 18.68 10.58 4.14
C SER A 459 19.02 11.79 5.03
N PRO A 460 18.24 12.89 5.00
CA PRO A 460 18.49 14.06 5.83
C PRO A 460 18.31 13.74 7.33
N VAL A 461 19.11 14.38 8.16
CA VAL A 461 19.04 14.30 9.62
C VAL A 461 18.53 15.61 10.20
N LEU A 462 17.31 15.60 10.73
CA LEU A 462 16.71 16.71 11.46
C LEU A 462 17.06 16.58 12.95
N THR A 463 17.66 17.61 13.52
CA THR A 463 17.87 17.73 14.97
C THR A 463 17.09 18.91 15.50
N MET A 464 16.34 18.69 16.58
CA MET A 464 15.60 19.72 17.28
C MET A 464 16.14 19.88 18.69
N GLN A 465 16.16 21.11 19.18
CA GLN A 465 16.56 21.44 20.55
C GLN A 465 15.47 22.27 21.22
N SER A 466 14.98 21.81 22.36
CA SER A 466 14.04 22.55 23.22
C SER A 466 14.73 23.09 24.46
#